data_AF-A0A3B9GW18-F1
#
_entry.id   AF-A0A3B9GW18-F1
#
_cell.length_a   1.000
_cell.length_b   1.000
_cell.length_c   1.000
_cell.angle_alpha   90.00
_cell.angle_beta   90.00
_cell.angle_gamma   90.00
#
_symmetry.space_group_name_H-M   'P 1'
#
loop_
_entity.id
_entity.type
_entity.pdbx_description
1 polymer ?
#
loop_
_entity_poly.entity_id
_entity_poly.type
_entity_poly.pdbx_seq_one_letter_code
_entity_poly.pdbx_strand_id
1 'polypeptide(L)'
;ASGGGLDAEAGRILDKIPSGARVLRLDEFGPAIGSSDFAGKLASWRDQGVPDLVFLIGGAEGYGEAVRKAASDTLAFGPQTWPHRFVRAMLAEQVYRAMSILAGTPYHKA
;
A
#
# COMPACT_ATOMS: atom_id res chain seq x y z
N ALA A 1 -22.98 -13.44 5.33
CA ALA A 1 -22.54 -14.26 4.18
C ALA A 1 -21.98 -13.35 3.10
N SER A 2 -20.65 -13.12 3.09
CA SER A 2 -19.98 -12.31 2.06
C SER A 2 -19.66 -13.19 0.85
N GLY A 3 -20.71 -13.63 0.16
CA GLY A 3 -20.68 -14.71 -0.84
C GLY A 3 -20.49 -14.22 -2.28
N GLY A 4 -19.44 -13.44 -2.53
CA GLY A 4 -18.94 -13.22 -3.88
C GLY A 4 -17.43 -13.22 -3.75
N GLY A 5 -16.77 -14.32 -4.10
CA GLY A 5 -15.37 -14.59 -3.78
C GLY A 5 -14.38 -13.51 -4.26
N LEU A 6 -13.10 -13.78 -4.04
CA LEU A 6 -11.99 -12.85 -4.30
C LEU A 6 -12.05 -12.12 -5.65
N ASP A 7 -12.58 -12.76 -6.70
CA ASP A 7 -12.70 -12.16 -8.04
C ASP A 7 -13.85 -11.14 -8.17
N ALA A 8 -14.99 -11.37 -7.51
CA ALA A 8 -16.10 -10.41 -7.49
C ALA A 8 -15.80 -9.20 -6.58
N GLU A 9 -14.95 -9.40 -5.56
CA GLU A 9 -14.38 -8.30 -4.78
C GLU A 9 -13.31 -7.54 -5.58
N ALA A 10 -12.46 -8.25 -6.33
CA ALA A 10 -11.42 -7.64 -7.16
C ALA A 10 -12.00 -6.62 -8.15
N GLY A 11 -13.07 -6.95 -8.87
CA GLY A 11 -13.72 -5.99 -9.79
C GLY A 11 -14.14 -4.70 -9.07
N ARG A 12 -14.82 -4.82 -7.92
CA ARG A 12 -15.27 -3.67 -7.11
C ARG A 12 -14.12 -2.82 -6.55
N ILE A 13 -12.96 -3.43 -6.31
CA ILE A 13 -11.74 -2.71 -5.91
C ILE A 13 -11.18 -1.94 -7.10
N LEU A 14 -10.98 -2.64 -8.22
CA LEU A 14 -10.38 -2.07 -9.43
C LEU A 14 -11.20 -0.91 -10.00
N ASP A 15 -12.53 -1.00 -9.97
CA ASP A 15 -13.44 0.06 -10.41
C ASP A 15 -13.31 1.37 -9.62
N LYS A 16 -12.71 1.33 -8.42
CA LYS A 16 -12.48 2.52 -7.58
C LYS A 16 -11.10 3.15 -7.77
N ILE A 17 -10.23 2.52 -8.55
CA ILE A 17 -8.87 3.01 -8.78
C ILE A 17 -8.95 4.10 -9.85
N PRO A 18 -8.50 5.34 -9.56
CA PRO A 18 -8.46 6.40 -10.56
C PRO A 18 -7.59 6.01 -11.76
N SER A 19 -8.01 6.44 -12.95
CA SER A 19 -7.22 6.22 -14.16
C SER A 19 -5.84 6.85 -14.04
N GLY A 20 -4.78 6.08 -14.32
CA GLY A 20 -3.39 6.54 -14.22
C GLY A 20 -2.82 6.56 -12.80
N ALA A 21 -3.59 6.13 -11.78
CA ALA A 21 -3.08 5.95 -10.44
C ALA A 21 -2.04 4.82 -10.39
N ARG A 22 -1.00 5.01 -9.59
CA ARG A 22 -0.11 3.92 -9.20
C ARG A 22 -0.71 3.19 -8.00
N VAL A 23 -0.59 1.87 -7.98
CA VAL A 23 -1.24 1.04 -6.96
C VAL A 23 -0.18 0.24 -6.21
N LEU A 24 -0.10 0.43 -4.90
CA LEU A 24 0.74 -0.35 -4.00
C LEU A 24 -0.14 -1.19 -3.08
N ARG A 25 0.00 -2.52 -3.15
CA ARG A 25 -0.74 -3.43 -2.27
C ARG A 25 0.08 -3.83 -1.05
N LEU A 26 -0.55 -3.83 0.11
CA LEU A 26 0.03 -4.36 1.34
C LEU A 26 -0.10 -5.88 1.29
N ASP A 27 1.02 -6.59 1.26
CA ASP A 27 1.10 -8.04 1.06
C ASP A 27 2.28 -8.58 1.89
N GLU A 28 2.05 -9.57 2.75
CA GLU A 28 3.08 -10.15 3.64
C GLU A 28 4.25 -10.82 2.90
N PHE A 29 4.05 -11.18 1.63
CA PHE A 29 5.11 -11.71 0.76
C PHE A 29 5.85 -10.61 -0.02
N GLY A 30 5.46 -9.35 0.15
CA GLY A 30 6.14 -8.20 -0.42
C GLY A 30 7.48 -7.89 0.27
N PRO A 31 8.28 -6.97 -0.28
CA PRO A 31 9.50 -6.53 0.39
C PRO A 31 9.16 -5.76 1.66
N ALA A 32 9.85 -6.07 2.75
CA ALA A 32 9.86 -5.26 3.96
C ALA A 32 11.05 -4.29 3.88
N ILE A 33 10.78 -3.00 3.71
CA ILE A 33 11.80 -1.95 3.55
C ILE A 33 11.78 -0.99 4.74
N GLY A 34 12.89 -0.29 4.96
CA GLY A 34 12.98 0.70 6.03
C GLY A 34 12.18 1.98 5.72
N SER A 35 11.88 2.76 6.76
CA SER A 35 11.12 4.03 6.65
C SER A 35 11.75 5.01 5.65
N SER A 36 13.08 5.12 5.61
CA SER A 36 13.81 5.99 4.69
C SER A 36 13.67 5.54 3.24
N ASP A 37 13.74 4.23 2.97
CA ASP A 37 13.56 3.67 1.63
C ASP A 37 12.11 3.82 1.16
N PHE A 38 11.15 3.63 2.08
CA PHE A 38 9.75 3.89 1.79
C PHE A 38 9.51 5.36 1.43
N ALA A 39 10.08 6.29 2.20
CA ALA A 39 10.05 7.72 1.89
C ALA A 39 10.66 8.04 0.52
N GLY A 40 11.84 7.46 0.22
CA GLY A 40 12.49 7.60 -1.08
C GLY A 40 11.65 7.05 -2.24
N LYS A 41 10.97 5.92 -2.04
CA LYS A 41 10.06 5.33 -3.03
C LYS A 41 8.86 6.25 -3.31
N LEU A 42 8.25 6.82 -2.27
CA LEU A 42 7.16 7.80 -2.43
C LEU A 42 7.63 9.07 -3.16
N ALA A 43 8.80 9.59 -2.80
CA ALA A 43 9.38 10.76 -3.48
C ALA A 43 9.67 10.48 -4.95
N SER A 44 10.24 9.32 -5.27
CA SER A 44 10.52 8.91 -6.65
C SER A 44 9.25 8.91 -7.52
N TRP A 45 8.14 8.40 -7.00
CA TRP A 45 6.86 8.40 -7.72
C TRP A 45 6.28 9.81 -7.91
N ARG A 46 6.35 10.65 -6.87
CA ARG A 46 5.98 12.06 -6.98
C ARG A 46 6.79 12.75 -8.07
N ASP A 47 8.10 12.55 -8.09
CA ASP A 47 9.02 13.22 -9.01
C ASP A 47 8.88 12.69 -10.46
N GLN A 48 8.38 11.45 -10.63
CA GLN A 48 7.95 10.90 -11.92
C GLN A 48 6.61 11.45 -12.41
N GLY A 49 5.94 12.31 -11.62
CA GLY A 49 4.64 12.88 -11.97
C GLY A 49 3.47 11.92 -11.81
N VAL A 50 3.58 10.89 -10.95
CA VAL A 50 2.44 10.02 -10.62
C VAL A 50 1.35 10.87 -9.95
N PRO A 51 0.14 10.97 -10.55
CA PRO A 51 -0.90 11.89 -10.06
C PRO A 51 -1.56 11.39 -8.77
N ASP A 52 -1.78 10.09 -8.68
CA ASP A 52 -2.45 9.44 -7.57
C ASP A 52 -1.69 8.18 -7.14
N LEU A 53 -1.55 7.99 -5.83
CA LEU A 53 -1.05 6.75 -5.24
C LEU A 53 -2.16 6.10 -4.42
N VAL A 54 -2.55 4.88 -4.80
CA VAL A 54 -3.57 4.09 -4.13
C VAL A 54 -2.90 2.97 -3.33
N PHE A 55 -3.22 2.92 -2.04
CA PHE A 55 -2.83 1.80 -1.18
C PHE A 55 -3.98 0.79 -1.08
N LEU A 56 -3.70 -0.47 -1.38
CA LEU A 56 -4.65 -1.56 -1.18
C LEU A 56 -4.33 -2.31 0.10
N ILE A 57 -5.37 -2.58 0.90
CA ILE A 57 -5.30 -3.42 2.09
C ILE A 57 -6.32 -4.54 1.91
N GLY A 58 -5.83 -5.78 1.86
CA GLY A 58 -6.65 -6.97 1.65
C GLY A 58 -7.57 -7.27 2.84
N GLY A 59 -8.65 -8.01 2.56
CA GLY A 59 -9.50 -8.60 3.59
C GLY A 59 -8.85 -9.84 4.21
N ALA A 60 -9.65 -10.64 4.93
CA ALA A 60 -9.16 -11.86 5.57
C ALA A 60 -8.58 -12.89 4.57
N GLU A 61 -9.05 -12.88 3.33
CA GLU A 61 -8.61 -13.81 2.27
C GLU A 61 -7.58 -13.19 1.32
N GLY A 62 -7.11 -11.96 1.60
CA GLY A 62 -6.13 -11.26 0.76
C GLY A 62 -6.72 -10.67 -0.51
N TYR A 63 -6.04 -10.86 -1.65
CA TYR A 63 -6.42 -10.31 -2.96
C TYR A 63 -6.65 -11.40 -3.99
N GLY A 64 -7.69 -11.22 -4.81
CA GLY A 64 -7.89 -12.00 -6.03
C GLY A 64 -6.83 -11.74 -7.10
N GLU A 65 -6.71 -12.68 -8.04
CA GLU A 65 -5.64 -12.68 -9.05
C GLU A 65 -5.66 -11.43 -9.93
N ALA A 66 -6.85 -10.93 -10.26
CA ALA A 66 -7.00 -9.69 -11.04
C ALA A 66 -6.36 -8.48 -10.35
N VAL A 67 -6.50 -8.34 -9.03
CA VAL A 67 -5.85 -7.27 -8.25
C VAL A 67 -4.33 -7.49 -8.21
N ARG A 68 -3.87 -8.74 -8.01
CA ARG A 68 -2.44 -9.05 -7.97
C ARG A 68 -1.72 -8.68 -9.27
N LYS A 69 -2.39 -8.88 -10.41
CA LYS A 69 -1.88 -8.51 -11.75
C LYS A 69 -1.90 -7.01 -11.99
N ALA A 70 -2.96 -6.31 -11.58
CA ALA A 70 -3.10 -4.87 -11.78
C ALA A 70 -2.19 -4.04 -10.85
N ALA A 71 -1.90 -4.54 -9.65
CA ALA A 71 -1.08 -3.88 -8.63
C ALA A 71 0.23 -4.66 -8.40
N SER A 72 1.23 -4.39 -9.24
CA SER A 72 2.53 -5.08 -9.17
C SER A 72 3.42 -4.58 -8.02
N ASP A 73 3.27 -3.32 -7.61
CA ASP A 73 3.99 -2.79 -6.45
C ASP A 73 3.42 -3.37 -5.15
N THR A 74 4.31 -3.92 -4.31
CA THR A 74 3.97 -4.51 -3.02
C THR A 74 4.83 -3.95 -1.90
N LEU A 75 4.31 -4.04 -0.68
CA LEU A 75 5.02 -3.71 0.55
C LEU A 75 4.53 -4.62 1.67
N ALA A 76 5.45 -5.15 2.46
CA ALA A 76 5.13 -5.89 3.69
C ALA A 76 5.46 -5.04 4.92
N PHE A 77 4.64 -5.15 5.97
CA PHE A 77 4.99 -4.68 7.32
C PHE A 77 5.77 -5.74 8.12
N GLY A 78 6.52 -6.59 7.41
CA GLY A 78 7.23 -7.75 7.95
C GLY A 78 6.54 -9.08 7.59
N PRO A 79 7.16 -10.20 7.99
CA PRO A 79 6.72 -11.55 7.59
C PRO A 79 5.53 -12.08 8.40
N GLN A 80 5.05 -11.33 9.38
CA GLN A 80 3.93 -11.73 10.25
C GLN A 80 2.60 -11.32 9.64
N THR A 81 1.57 -12.15 9.85
CA THR A 81 0.20 -11.82 9.49
C THR A 81 -0.37 -10.80 10.48
N TRP A 82 -0.73 -9.63 9.97
CA TRP A 82 -1.34 -8.55 10.76
C TRP A 82 -2.84 -8.46 10.47
N PRO A 83 -3.69 -8.19 11.47
CA PRO A 83 -5.09 -7.89 11.22
C PRO A 83 -5.22 -6.65 10.31
N HIS A 84 -6.03 -6.74 9.25
CA HIS A 84 -6.16 -5.67 8.24
C HIS A 84 -6.51 -4.28 8.84
N ARG A 85 -7.25 -4.23 9.97
CA ARG A 85 -7.55 -2.98 10.68
C ARG A 85 -6.30 -2.35 11.29
N PHE A 86 -5.37 -3.16 11.78
CA PHE A 86 -4.10 -2.70 12.33
C PHE A 86 -3.16 -2.22 11.22
N VAL A 87 -3.09 -2.97 10.11
CA VAL A 87 -2.36 -2.56 8.89
C VAL A 87 -2.78 -1.17 8.43
N ARG A 88 -4.08 -0.83 8.51
CA ARG A 88 -4.58 0.52 8.16
C ARG A 88 -3.97 1.61 9.04
N ALA A 89 -3.87 1.38 10.36
CA ALA A 89 -3.26 2.34 11.27
C ALA A 89 -1.74 2.45 11.05
N MET A 90 -1.06 1.32 10.88
CA MET A 90 0.37 1.27 10.57
C MET A 90 0.70 2.01 9.28
N LEU A 91 -0.11 1.81 8.23
CA LEU A 91 0.06 2.52 6.96
C LEU A 91 -0.12 4.03 7.12
N ALA A 92 -1.16 4.48 7.81
CA ALA A 92 -1.38 5.91 8.04
C ALA A 92 -0.18 6.56 8.76
N GLU A 93 0.35 5.89 9.78
CA GLU A 93 1.54 6.33 10.50
C GLU A 93 2.78 6.36 9.58
N GLN A 94 2.99 5.31 8.78
CA GLN A 94 4.16 5.24 7.89
C GLN A 94 4.11 6.26 6.76
N VAL A 95 2.92 6.57 6.22
CA VAL A 95 2.76 7.68 5.28
C VAL A 95 3.11 9.00 5.96
N TYR A 96 2.60 9.25 7.17
CA TYR A 96 2.96 10.45 7.93
C TYR A 96 4.47 10.54 8.20
N ARG A 97 5.10 9.44 8.59
CA ARG A 97 6.55 9.35 8.83
C ARG A 97 7.34 9.62 7.55
N ALA A 98 6.96 9.01 6.43
CA ALA A 98 7.60 9.23 5.14
C ALA A 98 7.54 10.70 4.73
N MET A 99 6.37 11.33 4.84
CA MET A 99 6.23 12.76 4.54
C MET A 99 7.05 13.63 5.51
N SER A 100 7.12 13.25 6.78
CA SER A 100 7.95 13.94 7.79
C SER A 100 9.44 13.87 7.47
N ILE A 101 9.93 12.70 7.01
CA ILE A 101 11.30 12.50 6.51
C ILE A 101 11.55 13.40 5.30
N LEU A 102 10.65 13.38 4.31
CA LEU A 102 10.79 14.16 3.07
C LEU A 102 10.74 15.67 3.31
N ALA A 103 9.99 16.11 4.32
CA ALA A 103 9.94 17.51 4.73
C ALA A 103 11.15 17.94 5.60
N GLY A 104 12.03 17.01 5.97
CA GLY A 104 13.19 17.30 6.83
C GLY A 104 12.80 17.70 8.25
N THR A 105 11.63 17.27 8.74
CA THR A 105 11.16 17.64 10.07
C THR A 105 11.80 16.76 11.18
N PRO A 106 11.94 17.27 12.42
CA PRO A 106 12.60 16.52 13.50
C PRO A 106 11.87 15.27 14.00
N TYR A 107 10.71 14.91 13.41
CA TYR A 107 9.93 13.75 13.82
C TYR A 107 10.69 12.43 13.59
N HIS A 108 11.59 12.40 12.60
CA HIS A 108 12.49 11.27 12.38
C HIS A 108 13.76 11.44 13.21
N LYS A 109 13.67 11.19 14.52
CA LYS A 109 14.87 10.91 15.34
C LYS A 109 15.21 9.43 15.10
N ALA A 110 16.31 9.20 14.38
CA ALA A 110 16.88 7.87 14.18
C ALA A 110 17.29 7.23 15.51
#